data_AF-A0A9P0TS88-F1
#
_entry.id   AF-A0A9P0TS88-F1
#
_cell.length_a   1.000
_cell.length_b   1.000
_cell.length_c   1.000
_cell.angle_alpha   90.00
_cell.angle_beta   90.00
_cell.angle_gamma   90.00
#
_symmetry.space_group_name_H-M   'P 1'
#
loop_
_entity.id
_entity.type
_entity.pdbx_description
1 polymer ?
#
loop_
_entity_poly.entity_id
_entity_poly.type
_entity_poly.pdbx_seq_one_letter_code
_entity_poly.pdbx_strand_id
1 'polypeptide(L)'
;MPLKQLYEPANPHAIEWDHSYSKEGTEEKLLRMLNLLSISPAQVAAIEIETRGQAQNNMWSKHCEVRITASKCHTICHLRSSNQEIYACQFLSQQKFTPRSTNY
;
A
#
# COMPACT_ATOMS: atom_id res chain seq x y z
N MET A 1 29.45 -14.33 -38.08
CA MET A 1 29.85 -13.06 -37.41
C MET A 1 29.14 -12.98 -36.07
N PRO A 2 29.84 -12.81 -34.94
CA PRO A 2 29.19 -12.63 -33.65
C PRO A 2 28.67 -11.20 -33.53
N LEU A 3 27.40 -11.04 -33.16
CA LEU A 3 26.83 -9.73 -32.84
C LEU A 3 27.45 -9.24 -31.53
N LYS A 4 28.25 -8.17 -31.62
CA LYS A 4 28.84 -7.53 -30.46
C LYS A 4 27.96 -6.34 -30.10
N GLN A 5 27.22 -6.44 -28.99
CA GLN A 5 26.41 -5.33 -28.48
C GLN A 5 27.36 -4.20 -28.09
N LEU A 6 27.28 -3.07 -28.80
CA LEU A 6 28.21 -1.94 -28.66
C LEU A 6 27.95 -1.12 -27.38
N TYR A 7 26.76 -1.24 -26.81
CA TYR A 7 26.29 -0.48 -25.66
C TYR A 7 25.75 -1.43 -24.60
N GLU A 8 25.84 -1.00 -23.34
CA GLU A 8 25.21 -1.71 -22.23
C GLU A 8 23.70 -1.84 -22.47
N PRO A 9 23.06 -2.94 -22.02
CA PRO A 9 21.62 -3.09 -22.12
C PRO A 9 20.95 -1.88 -21.48
N ALA A 10 20.03 -1.26 -22.22
CA ALA A 10 19.33 -0.08 -21.75
C ALA A 10 18.65 -0.38 -20.41
N ASN A 11 18.80 0.53 -19.44
CA ASN A 11 18.16 0.40 -18.15
C ASN A 11 16.64 0.37 -18.37
N PRO A 12 15.94 -0.75 -18.08
CA PRO A 12 14.51 -0.87 -18.37
C PRO A 12 13.68 0.18 -17.62
N HIS A 13 14.12 0.60 -16.42
CA HIS A 13 13.46 1.67 -15.68
C HIS A 13 13.65 3.03 -16.34
N ALA A 14 14.84 3.31 -16.90
CA ALA A 14 15.08 4.56 -17.62
C ALA A 14 14.27 4.63 -18.91
N ILE A 15 14.08 3.49 -19.59
CA ILE A 15 13.21 3.39 -20.77
C ILE A 15 11.76 3.72 -20.41
N GLU A 16 11.23 3.17 -19.32
CA GLU A 16 9.86 3.47 -18.87
C GLU A 16 9.64 4.96 -18.57
N TRP A 17 10.64 5.63 -17.99
CA TRP A 17 10.55 7.04 -17.62
C TRP A 17 10.72 7.97 -18.83
N ASP A 18 11.57 7.61 -19.78
CA ASP A 18 11.80 8.36 -21.02
C ASP A 18 10.59 8.27 -21.99
N HIS A 19 9.80 7.20 -21.89
CA HIS A 19 8.60 6.94 -22.72
C HIS A 19 7.29 7.33 -22.01
N SER A 20 7.31 8.36 -21.17
CA SER A 20 6.16 8.89 -20.41
C SER A 20 5.11 9.61 -21.28
N TYR A 21 4.76 9.07 -22.45
CA TYR A 21 3.67 9.58 -23.30
C TYR A 21 2.28 9.19 -22.79
N SER A 22 2.19 8.26 -21.82
CA SER A 22 0.92 7.90 -21.19
C SER A 22 0.65 8.76 -19.95
N LYS A 23 -0.58 9.26 -19.81
CA LYS A 23 -1.03 10.07 -18.67
C LYS A 23 -0.99 9.34 -17.30
N GLU A 24 -0.77 8.03 -17.28
CA GLU A 24 -0.76 7.20 -16.07
C GLU A 24 0.64 6.61 -15.85
N GLY A 25 1.20 6.84 -14.66
CA GLY A 25 2.49 6.29 -14.26
C GLY A 25 2.44 4.78 -13.98
N THR A 26 3.59 4.11 -14.07
CA THR A 26 3.71 2.65 -13.81
C THR A 26 3.25 2.28 -12.40
N GLU A 27 3.56 3.13 -11.41
CA GLU A 27 3.07 2.96 -10.04
C GLU A 27 1.54 3.00 -9.99
N GLU A 28 0.91 3.96 -10.68
CA GLU A 28 -0.54 4.08 -10.72
C GLU A 28 -1.19 2.86 -11.39
N LYS A 29 -0.60 2.34 -12.47
CA LYS A 29 -1.03 1.09 -13.11
C LYS A 29 -0.94 -0.10 -12.16
N LEU A 30 0.17 -0.23 -11.43
CA LEU A 30 0.36 -1.29 -10.43
C LEU A 30 -0.70 -1.18 -9.32
N LEU A 31 -0.91 0.02 -8.79
CA LEU A 31 -1.90 0.25 -7.74
C LEU A 31 -3.34 0.01 -8.24
N ARG A 32 -3.66 0.28 -9.52
CA ARG A 32 -4.96 -0.09 -10.11
C ARG A 32 -5.09 -1.59 -10.29
N MET A 33 -4.06 -2.27 -10.79
CA MET A 33 -4.04 -3.74 -10.90
C MET A 33 -4.25 -4.42 -9.55
N LEU A 34 -3.70 -3.83 -8.47
CA LEU A 34 -3.87 -4.30 -7.10
C LEU A 34 -5.19 -3.85 -6.45
N ASN A 35 -6.07 -3.15 -7.18
CA ASN A 35 -7.32 -2.56 -6.68
C ASN A 35 -7.12 -1.66 -5.44
N LEU A 36 -5.99 -0.96 -5.37
CA LEU A 36 -5.64 -0.06 -4.26
C LEU A 36 -6.11 1.38 -4.50
N LEU A 37 -6.31 1.78 -5.77
CA LEU A 37 -6.71 3.15 -6.11
C LEU A 37 -8.22 3.39 -6.15
N SER A 38 -9.01 2.35 -6.40
CA SER A 38 -10.46 2.48 -6.49
C SER A 38 -11.15 1.33 -5.77
N ILE A 39 -11.91 1.66 -4.73
CA ILE A 39 -12.88 0.76 -4.12
C ILE A 39 -14.27 1.20 -4.59
N SER A 40 -15.05 0.27 -5.13
CA SER A 40 -16.42 0.57 -5.54
C SER A 40 -17.35 0.69 -4.31
N PRO A 41 -18.44 1.46 -4.39
CA PRO A 41 -19.43 1.54 -3.31
C PRO A 41 -19.99 0.17 -2.90
N ALA A 42 -20.15 -0.75 -3.86
CA ALA A 42 -20.57 -2.12 -3.59
C ALA A 42 -19.55 -2.89 -2.76
N GLN A 43 -18.25 -2.73 -3.04
CA GLN A 43 -17.18 -3.33 -2.23
C GLN A 43 -17.11 -2.70 -0.83
N VAL A 44 -17.35 -1.39 -0.70
CA VAL A 44 -17.46 -0.75 0.64
C VAL A 44 -18.57 -1.42 1.44
N ALA A 45 -19.75 -1.59 0.85
CA ALA A 45 -20.88 -2.21 1.52
C ALA A 45 -20.60 -3.68 1.89
N ALA A 46 -19.98 -4.44 0.99
CA ALA A 46 -19.58 -5.82 1.28
C ALA A 46 -18.59 -5.91 2.44
N ILE A 47 -17.54 -5.07 2.45
CA ILE A 47 -16.55 -5.02 3.53
C ILE A 47 -17.21 -4.60 4.85
N GLU A 48 -18.13 -3.64 4.83
CA GLU A 48 -18.88 -3.25 6.04
C GLU A 48 -19.61 -4.45 6.63
N ILE A 49 -20.39 -5.17 5.81
CA ILE A 49 -21.17 -6.33 6.23
C ILE A 49 -20.23 -7.43 6.76
N GLU A 50 -19.18 -7.76 6.01
CA GLU A 50 -18.20 -8.80 6.35
C GLU A 50 -17.42 -8.51 7.63
N THR A 51 -17.31 -7.24 8.01
CA THR A 51 -16.51 -6.81 9.18
C THR A 51 -17.35 -6.32 10.36
N ARG A 52 -18.68 -6.50 10.30
CA ARG A 52 -19.58 -6.30 11.45
C ARG A 52 -19.10 -7.14 12.64
N GLY A 53 -19.19 -6.57 13.84
CA GLY A 53 -18.59 -7.13 15.06
C GLY A 53 -17.13 -6.70 15.30
N GLN A 54 -16.52 -5.96 14.36
CA GLN A 54 -15.22 -5.30 14.51
C GLN A 54 -14.15 -6.23 15.10
N ALA A 55 -13.60 -5.91 16.27
CA ALA A 55 -12.52 -6.65 16.91
C ALA A 55 -12.84 -8.14 17.19
N GLN A 56 -14.12 -8.48 17.38
CA GLN A 56 -14.54 -9.86 17.58
C GLN A 56 -14.62 -10.65 16.26
N ASN A 57 -14.51 -9.96 15.13
CA ASN A 57 -14.54 -10.55 13.80
C ASN A 57 -13.12 -10.64 13.23
N ASN A 58 -12.67 -11.86 12.92
CA ASN A 58 -11.35 -12.11 12.38
C ASN A 58 -11.09 -11.38 11.04
N MET A 59 -12.13 -11.08 10.27
CA MET A 59 -12.01 -10.34 9.00
C MET A 59 -11.69 -8.86 9.22
N TRP A 60 -12.11 -8.28 10.36
CA TRP A 60 -11.79 -6.88 10.69
C TRP A 60 -10.28 -6.65 10.77
N SER A 61 -9.55 -7.55 11.46
CA SER A 61 -8.08 -7.45 11.54
C SER A 61 -7.44 -7.57 10.17
N LYS A 62 -7.87 -8.54 9.36
CA LYS A 62 -7.35 -8.75 8.00
C LYS A 62 -7.54 -7.52 7.11
N HIS A 63 -8.72 -6.91 7.14
CA HIS A 63 -8.97 -5.68 6.37
C HIS A 63 -8.18 -4.48 6.91
N CYS A 64 -7.99 -4.39 8.23
CA CYS A 64 -7.20 -3.34 8.86
C CYS A 64 -5.69 -3.48 8.63
N GLU A 65 -5.16 -4.69 8.44
CA GLU A 65 -3.74 -4.96 8.15
C GLU A 65 -3.35 -4.43 6.77
N VAL A 66 -4.17 -4.71 5.76
CA VAL A 66 -3.88 -4.35 4.36
C VAL A 66 -4.33 -2.95 3.95
N ARG A 67 -4.96 -2.18 4.86
CA ARG A 67 -5.50 -0.83 4.59
C ARG A 67 -4.99 0.21 5.57
N ILE A 68 -4.91 1.45 5.08
CA ILE A 68 -4.70 2.63 5.93
C ILE A 68 -6.05 3.00 6.56
N THR A 69 -6.19 2.73 7.85
CA THR A 69 -7.36 3.12 8.63
C THR A 69 -7.24 4.56 9.13
N ALA A 70 -8.34 5.15 9.60
CA ALA A 70 -8.33 6.51 10.16
C ALA A 70 -7.31 6.69 11.29
N SER A 71 -7.17 5.68 12.17
CA SER A 71 -6.18 5.71 13.25
C SER A 71 -4.75 5.66 12.74
N LYS A 72 -4.46 4.84 11.73
CA LYS A 72 -3.14 4.80 11.06
C LYS A 72 -2.86 6.10 10.32
N CYS A 73 -3.85 6.66 9.63
CA CYS A 73 -3.73 7.93 8.91
C CYS A 73 -3.38 9.08 9.85
N HIS A 74 -4.10 9.23 10.97
CA HIS A 74 -3.79 10.25 11.97
C HIS A 74 -2.34 10.13 12.46
N THR A 75 -1.89 8.92 12.77
CA THR A 75 -0.50 8.65 13.18
C THR A 75 0.51 9.04 12.10
N ILE A 76 0.27 8.68 10.84
CA ILE A 76 1.12 9.03 9.69
C ILE A 76 1.23 10.55 9.52
N CYS A 77 0.10 11.27 9.62
CA CYS A 77 0.11 12.73 9.49
C CYS A 77 0.87 13.45 10.61
N HIS A 78 1.02 12.83 11.79
CA HIS A 78 1.68 13.42 12.96
C HIS A 78 3.07 12.82 13.22
N LEU A 79 3.56 11.97 12.32
CA LEU A 79 4.87 11.37 12.40
C LEU A 79 5.95 12.43 12.16
N ARG A 80 6.66 12.80 13.23
CA ARG A 80 7.83 13.68 13.15
C ARG A 80 9.00 12.93 12.52
N SER A 81 9.86 13.64 11.80
CA SER A 81 11.04 13.09 11.11
C SER A 81 11.94 12.25 12.03
N SER A 82 12.05 12.65 13.30
CA SER A 82 12.80 11.92 14.34
C SER A 82 12.27 10.51 14.65
N ASN A 83 11.00 10.24 14.34
CA ASN A 83 10.31 9.01 14.71
C ASN A 83 9.97 8.14 13.49
N GLN A 84 10.33 8.58 12.28
CA GLN A 84 10.02 7.90 11.02
C GLN A 84 10.67 6.51 10.93
N GLU A 85 11.95 6.40 11.28
CA GLU A 85 12.68 5.11 11.22
C GLU A 85 12.08 4.08 12.17
N ILE A 86 11.70 4.49 13.39
CA ILE A 86 11.08 3.60 14.38
C ILE A 86 9.73 3.06 13.87
N TYR A 87 8.92 3.93 13.27
CA TYR A 87 7.62 3.53 12.71
C TYR A 87 7.75 2.68 11.45
N ALA A 88 8.70 3.01 10.57
CA ALA A 88 9.01 2.20 9.39
C ALA A 88 9.45 0.79 9.81
N CYS A 89 10.33 0.69 10.81
CA CYS A 89 10.73 -0.59 11.41
C CYS A 89 9.56 -1.36 12.00
N GLN A 90 8.62 -0.71 12.71
CA GLN A 90 7.41 -1.38 13.24
C GLN A 90 6.49 -1.91 12.13
N PHE A 91 6.36 -1.17 11.03
CA PHE A 91 5.55 -1.58 9.88
C PHE A 91 6.20 -2.73 9.11
N LEU A 92 7.52 -2.66 8.89
CA LEU A 92 8.30 -3.68 8.18
C LEU A 92 8.50 -4.96 9.00
N SER A 93 8.59 -4.85 10.33
CA SER A 93 8.81 -6.00 11.22
C SER A 93 7.57 -6.85 11.51
N GLN A 94 6.42 -6.53 10.91
CA GLN A 94 5.14 -7.23 11.14
C GLN A 94 4.80 -7.41 12.63
N GLN A 95 5.22 -6.50 13.50
CA GLN A 95 4.69 -6.50 14.87
C GLN A 95 3.18 -6.35 14.78
N LYS A 96 2.44 -7.28 15.39
CA LYS A 96 0.97 -7.32 15.36
C LYS A 96 0.43 -5.95 15.74
N PHE A 97 -0.06 -5.22 14.75
CA PHE A 97 -0.69 -3.93 14.96
C PHE A 97 -1.99 -4.16 15.71
N THR A 98 -2.01 -3.86 17.01
CA THR A 98 -3.25 -3.81 17.78
C THR A 98 -3.93 -2.46 17.55
N PRO A 99 -5.17 -2.45 17.01
CA PRO A 99 -5.92 -1.20 16.86
C PRO A 99 -6.12 -0.53 18.23
N ARG A 100 -6.08 0.81 18.29
CA ARG A 100 -6.39 1.53 19.53
C ARG A 100 -7.78 1.19 20.10
N SER A 101 -8.73 0.78 19.26
CA SER A 101 -10.08 0.36 19.66
C SER A 101 -10.13 -0.98 20.39
N THR A 102 -9.03 -1.74 20.47
CA THR A 102 -8.98 -3.04 21.17
C THR A 102 -8.31 -2.98 22.53
N ASN A 103 -7.81 -1.82 22.96
CA ASN A 103 -7.29 -1.63 24.30
C ASN A 103 -8.46 -1.23 25.22
N TYR A 104 -9.08 -2.23 25.86
CA TYR A 104 -9.98 -2.03 27.01
C TYR A 104 -9.18 -2.10 28.31
#